data_AF-A0A848RL52-F1
#
_entry.id   AF-A0A848RL52-F1
#
_cell.length_a   1.000
_cell.length_b   1.000
_cell.length_c   1.000
_cell.angle_alpha   90.00
_cell.angle_beta   90.00
_cell.angle_gamma   90.00
#
_symmetry.space_group_name_H-M   'P 1'
#
loop_
_entity.id
_entity.type
_entity.pdbx_description
1 polymer ?
#
loop_
_entity_poly.entity_id
_entity_poly.type
_entity_poly.pdbx_seq_one_letter_code
_entity_poly.pdbx_strand_id
1 'polypeptide(L)'
;MSERVETPNQCRTRSIVSLSIQLVTNVVIIIAVLVFVGYRQLTWRAIDAGRMWRMPVILGIVGLATLGGTTKPQAITGVDIAVLLVELVISLGLGALMGMMATIRPLTADGVSLYRQAHANDRRPSTSVVTLETRTGWMGMALWVVLIAVRVGVDVLAGMAGSTLAASTGVILLMVAANRLARVAVILSRASRISAPAQV
;
A
#
# COMPACT_ATOMS: atom_id res chain seq x y z
N MET A 1 -28.40 8.82 -45.77
CA MET A 1 -28.60 8.53 -44.33
C MET A 1 -28.56 7.01 -44.20
N SER A 2 -27.43 6.41 -43.82
CA SER A 2 -27.27 4.95 -43.72
C SER A 2 -27.16 4.57 -42.25
N GLU A 3 -28.27 4.10 -41.66
CA GLU A 3 -28.27 3.46 -40.35
C GLU A 3 -27.57 2.10 -40.47
N ARG A 4 -26.37 2.01 -39.92
CA ARG A 4 -25.66 0.76 -39.78
C ARG A 4 -26.36 -0.07 -38.70
N VAL A 5 -27.13 -1.07 -39.12
CA VAL A 5 -27.72 -2.08 -38.24
C VAL A 5 -26.57 -2.92 -37.65
N GLU A 6 -26.09 -2.56 -36.46
CA GLU A 6 -25.14 -3.39 -35.71
C GLU A 6 -25.85 -4.68 -35.28
N THR A 7 -25.45 -5.80 -35.88
CA THR A 7 -26.00 -7.13 -35.56
C THR A 7 -25.73 -7.51 -34.08
N PRO A 8 -26.63 -8.24 -33.40
CA PRO A 8 -26.52 -8.56 -31.97
C PRO A 8 -25.22 -9.31 -31.58
N ASN A 9 -24.58 -9.98 -32.53
CA ASN A 9 -23.30 -10.66 -32.31
C ASN A 9 -22.14 -9.68 -32.05
N GLN A 10 -22.13 -8.49 -32.66
CA GLN A 10 -21.05 -7.51 -32.44
C GLN A 10 -21.08 -6.90 -31.03
N CYS A 11 -22.26 -6.75 -30.42
CA CYS A 11 -22.41 -6.21 -29.06
C CYS A 11 -21.90 -7.21 -28.00
N ARG A 12 -22.20 -8.52 -28.17
CA ARG A 12 -21.72 -9.59 -27.29
C ARG A 12 -20.20 -9.79 -27.37
N THR A 13 -19.62 -9.74 -28.56
CA THR A 13 -18.15 -9.90 -28.72
C THR A 13 -17.40 -8.71 -28.13
N ARG A 14 -17.89 -7.48 -28.31
CA ARG A 14 -17.28 -6.28 -27.69
C ARG A 14 -17.31 -6.34 -26.16
N SER A 15 -18.40 -6.81 -25.55
CA SER A 15 -18.50 -6.89 -24.09
C SER A 15 -17.55 -7.93 -23.49
N ILE A 16 -17.45 -9.12 -24.12
CA ILE A 16 -16.52 -10.18 -23.68
C ILE A 16 -15.07 -9.70 -23.80
N VAL A 17 -14.68 -9.13 -24.94
CA VAL A 17 -13.31 -8.66 -25.18
C VAL A 17 -12.93 -7.54 -24.21
N SER A 18 -13.83 -6.59 -23.94
CA SER A 18 -13.61 -5.52 -22.95
C SER A 18 -13.37 -6.07 -21.53
N LEU A 19 -14.21 -7.02 -21.08
CA LEU A 19 -14.08 -7.66 -19.77
C LEU A 19 -12.75 -8.42 -19.64
N SER A 20 -12.38 -9.20 -20.67
CA SER A 20 -11.12 -9.96 -20.69
C SER A 20 -9.88 -9.05 -20.65
N ILE A 21 -9.89 -7.93 -21.39
CA ILE A 21 -8.79 -6.96 -21.40
C ILE A 21 -8.62 -6.30 -20.03
N GLN A 22 -9.72 -5.90 -19.39
CA GLN A 22 -9.68 -5.30 -18.07
C GLN A 22 -9.13 -6.28 -17.02
N LEU A 23 -9.56 -7.54 -17.07
CA LEU A 23 -9.11 -8.59 -16.14
C LEU A 23 -7.61 -8.87 -16.32
N VAL A 24 -7.15 -9.04 -17.57
CA VAL A 24 -5.72 -9.22 -17.88
C VAL A 24 -4.90 -8.01 -17.41
N THR A 25 -5.39 -6.79 -17.67
CA THR A 25 -4.72 -5.55 -17.24
C THR A 25 -4.57 -5.49 -15.73
N ASN A 26 -5.64 -5.78 -14.98
CA ASN A 26 -5.60 -5.80 -13.52
C ASN A 26 -4.59 -6.83 -12.99
N VAL A 27 -4.59 -8.05 -13.55
CA VAL A 27 -3.63 -9.11 -13.15
C VAL A 27 -2.19 -8.69 -13.42
N VAL A 28 -1.90 -8.10 -14.58
CA VAL A 28 -0.55 -7.61 -14.92
C VAL A 28 -0.12 -6.49 -13.97
N ILE A 29 -1.02 -5.54 -13.67
CA ILE A 29 -0.73 -4.46 -12.71
C ILE A 29 -0.44 -5.03 -11.32
N ILE A 30 -1.25 -5.99 -10.85
CA ILE A 30 -1.04 -6.65 -9.55
C ILE A 30 0.34 -7.31 -9.50
N ILE A 31 0.72 -8.07 -10.54
CA ILE A 31 2.03 -8.72 -10.62
C ILE A 31 3.16 -7.67 -10.64
N ALA A 32 3.02 -6.61 -11.43
CA ALA A 32 4.02 -5.53 -11.49
C ALA A 32 4.21 -4.86 -10.12
N VAL A 33 3.12 -4.59 -9.40
CA VAL A 33 3.16 -4.06 -8.03
C VAL A 33 3.86 -5.05 -7.09
N LEU A 34 3.56 -6.35 -7.18
CA LEU A 34 4.23 -7.38 -6.37
C LEU A 34 5.74 -7.43 -6.61
N VAL A 35 6.18 -7.42 -7.86
CA VAL A 35 7.60 -7.43 -8.22
C VAL A 35 8.29 -6.18 -7.73
N PHE A 36 7.69 -5.00 -7.97
CA PHE A 36 8.25 -3.72 -7.53
C PHE A 36 8.35 -3.64 -5.99
N VAL A 37 7.29 -4.03 -5.29
CA VAL A 37 7.26 -4.06 -3.83
C VAL A 37 8.27 -5.08 -3.30
N GLY A 38 8.37 -6.26 -3.91
CA GLY A 38 9.33 -7.29 -3.51
C GLY A 38 10.77 -6.86 -3.65
N TYR A 39 11.12 -6.28 -4.79
CA TYR A 39 12.43 -5.68 -4.99
C TYR A 39 12.73 -4.62 -3.91
N ARG A 40 11.75 -3.75 -3.62
CA ARG A 40 11.88 -2.68 -2.62
C ARG A 40 11.95 -3.18 -1.18
N GLN A 41 11.29 -4.28 -0.84
CA GLN A 41 11.27 -4.84 0.52
C GLN A 41 12.51 -5.68 0.82
N LEU A 42 13.11 -6.30 -0.19
CA LEU A 42 14.33 -7.10 -0.08
C LEU A 42 15.61 -6.27 0.01
N THR A 43 15.53 -4.98 -0.33
CA THR A 43 16.66 -4.04 -0.23
C THR A 43 16.78 -3.53 1.21
N TRP A 44 17.99 -3.58 1.78
CA TRP A 44 18.29 -2.97 3.07
C TRP A 44 18.08 -1.46 3.00
N ARG A 45 17.33 -0.90 3.97
CA ARG A 45 17.06 0.54 4.01
C ARG A 45 17.31 1.09 5.40
N ALA A 46 17.99 2.23 5.43
CA ALA A 46 18.28 2.96 6.65
C ALA A 46 17.00 3.47 7.31
N ILE A 47 16.95 3.43 8.64
CA ILE A 47 15.80 3.86 9.43
C ILE A 47 15.83 5.38 9.65
N ASP A 48 15.17 6.12 8.77
CA ASP A 48 14.90 7.55 8.93
C ASP A 48 13.42 7.76 9.34
N ALA A 49 13.18 8.05 10.62
CA ALA A 49 11.84 8.17 11.18
C ALA A 49 11.03 9.28 10.48
N GLY A 50 11.66 10.43 10.24
CA GLY A 50 11.00 11.59 9.61
C GLY A 50 10.58 11.32 8.16
N ARG A 51 11.33 10.51 7.42
CA ARG A 51 10.97 10.14 6.03
C ARG A 51 9.98 8.99 5.93
N MET A 52 10.00 8.05 6.87
CA MET A 52 9.08 6.90 6.84
C MET A 52 7.61 7.31 6.94
N TRP A 53 7.30 8.32 7.75
CA TRP A 53 5.93 8.81 7.95
C TRP A 53 5.36 9.60 6.78
N ARG A 54 6.19 10.23 5.95
CA ARG A 54 5.72 11.15 4.91
C ARG A 54 4.88 10.45 3.85
N MET A 55 5.39 9.35 3.30
CA MET A 55 4.71 8.61 2.25
C MET A 55 3.31 8.14 2.65
N PRO A 56 3.11 7.47 3.80
CA PRO A 56 1.76 7.07 4.22
C PRO A 56 0.85 8.25 4.53
N VAL A 57 1.35 9.33 5.15
CA VAL A 57 0.53 10.52 5.43
C VAL A 57 0.08 11.21 4.14
N ILE A 58 0.98 11.37 3.17
CA ILE A 58 0.64 11.94 1.85
C ILE A 58 -0.39 11.05 1.15
N LEU A 59 -0.19 9.74 1.11
CA LEU A 59 -1.17 8.80 0.54
C LEU A 59 -2.53 8.89 1.23
N GLY A 60 -2.55 9.04 2.55
CA GLY A 60 -3.78 9.25 3.32
C GLY A 60 -4.50 10.55 2.95
N ILE A 61 -3.78 11.67 2.90
CA ILE A 61 -4.34 12.97 2.51
C ILE A 61 -4.87 12.95 1.08
N VAL A 62 -4.10 12.39 0.14
CA VAL A 62 -4.52 12.25 -1.27
C VAL A 62 -5.73 11.32 -1.36
N GLY A 63 -5.74 10.20 -0.63
CA GLY A 63 -6.89 9.30 -0.53
C GLY A 63 -8.15 10.03 -0.05
N LEU A 64 -8.06 10.80 1.04
CA LEU A 64 -9.16 11.62 1.55
C LEU A 64 -9.63 12.67 0.54
N ALA A 65 -8.70 13.39 -0.10
CA ALA A 65 -9.01 14.42 -1.08
C ALA A 65 -9.68 13.84 -2.33
N THR A 66 -9.21 12.68 -2.82
CA THR A 66 -9.84 11.99 -3.95
C THR A 66 -11.23 11.47 -3.61
N LEU A 67 -11.46 11.00 -2.38
CA LEU A 67 -12.78 10.57 -1.91
C LEU A 67 -13.75 11.77 -1.87
N GLY A 68 -13.33 12.89 -1.26
CA GLY A 68 -14.13 14.11 -1.14
C GLY A 68 -14.36 14.87 -2.45
N GLY A 69 -13.53 14.64 -3.47
CA GLY A 69 -13.69 15.22 -4.81
C GLY A 69 -14.65 14.46 -5.74
N THR A 70 -15.26 13.37 -5.28
CA THR A 70 -16.15 12.54 -6.10
C THR A 70 -17.52 13.24 -6.26
N THR A 71 -17.84 13.67 -7.48
CA THR A 71 -19.02 14.52 -7.79
C THR A 71 -20.36 13.78 -7.84
N LYS A 72 -20.36 12.44 -7.71
CA LYS A 72 -21.57 11.62 -7.65
C LYS A 72 -21.72 11.03 -6.24
N PRO A 73 -22.81 11.32 -5.52
CA PRO A 73 -23.13 10.63 -4.28
C PRO A 73 -23.39 9.15 -4.61
N GLN A 74 -22.42 8.28 -4.35
CA GLN A 74 -22.69 6.85 -4.29
C GLN A 74 -23.51 6.59 -3.03
N ALA A 75 -24.59 5.82 -3.15
CA ALA A 75 -25.35 5.36 -2.00
C ALA A 75 -24.42 4.47 -1.16
N ILE A 76 -23.92 5.00 -0.04
CA ILE A 76 -23.11 4.24 0.91
C ILE A 76 -24.06 3.28 1.61
N THR A 77 -23.92 1.98 1.33
CA THR A 77 -24.71 0.96 2.02
C THR A 77 -24.04 0.57 3.34
N GLY A 78 -24.84 0.08 4.30
CA GLY A 78 -24.27 -0.43 5.57
C GLY A 78 -23.31 -1.61 5.36
N VAL A 79 -23.51 -2.38 4.29
CA VAL A 79 -22.63 -3.49 3.90
C VAL A 79 -21.26 -2.95 3.46
N ASP A 80 -21.21 -1.85 2.72
CA ASP A 80 -19.94 -1.23 2.30
C ASP A 80 -19.11 -0.82 3.49
N ILE A 81 -19.73 -0.18 4.49
CA ILE A 81 -19.04 0.24 5.71
C ILE A 81 -18.50 -0.98 6.47
N ALA A 82 -19.30 -2.05 6.61
CA ALA A 82 -18.88 -3.27 7.30
C ALA A 82 -17.67 -3.93 6.61
N VAL A 83 -17.72 -4.05 5.28
CA VAL A 83 -16.62 -4.63 4.48
C VAL A 83 -15.36 -3.76 4.60
N LEU A 84 -15.50 -2.44 4.51
CA LEU A 84 -14.38 -1.51 4.65
C LEU A 84 -13.74 -1.55 6.03
N LEU A 85 -14.54 -1.69 7.09
CA LEU A 85 -14.03 -1.80 8.46
C LEU A 85 -13.28 -3.13 8.67
N VAL A 86 -13.83 -4.24 8.20
CA VAL A 86 -13.15 -5.54 8.25
C VAL A 86 -11.83 -5.48 7.49
N GLU A 87 -11.85 -4.91 6.28
CA GLU A 87 -10.66 -4.75 5.47
C GLU A 87 -9.62 -3.82 6.11
N LEU A 88 -10.05 -2.74 6.75
CA LEU A 88 -9.17 -1.84 7.49
C LEU A 88 -8.49 -2.58 8.64
N VAL A 89 -9.23 -3.38 9.40
CA VAL A 89 -8.67 -4.19 10.50
C VAL A 89 -7.64 -5.19 9.98
N ILE A 90 -7.96 -5.90 8.88
CA ILE A 90 -7.02 -6.83 8.24
C ILE A 90 -5.76 -6.09 7.77
N SER A 91 -5.93 -4.94 7.11
CA SER A 91 -4.83 -4.12 6.59
C SER A 91 -3.91 -3.62 7.70
N LEU A 92 -4.48 -3.15 8.81
CA LEU A 92 -3.71 -2.73 9.99
C LEU A 92 -2.98 -3.92 10.63
N GLY A 93 -3.65 -5.06 10.76
CA GLY A 93 -3.06 -6.28 11.32
C GLY A 93 -1.88 -6.79 10.49
N LEU A 94 -2.04 -6.89 9.17
CA LEU A 94 -0.97 -7.31 8.26
C LEU A 94 0.21 -6.31 8.27
N GLY A 95 -0.07 -5.01 8.27
CA GLY A 95 0.95 -3.97 8.37
C GLY A 95 1.75 -4.06 9.68
N ALA A 96 1.05 -4.26 10.80
CA ALA A 96 1.68 -4.44 12.10
C ALA A 96 2.54 -5.72 12.14
N LEU A 97 2.04 -6.84 11.64
CA LEU A 97 2.77 -8.11 11.53
C LEU A 97 4.05 -7.96 10.69
N MET A 98 3.98 -7.26 9.56
CA MET A 98 5.18 -6.96 8.75
C MET A 98 6.21 -6.15 9.54
N GLY A 99 5.78 -5.17 10.34
CA GLY A 99 6.66 -4.37 11.19
C GLY A 99 7.31 -5.19 12.31
N MET A 100 6.59 -6.17 12.85
CA MET A 100 7.12 -7.08 13.88
C MET A 100 8.15 -8.06 13.31
N MET A 101 7.98 -8.52 12.07
CA MET A 101 8.90 -9.44 11.41
C MET A 101 10.11 -8.75 10.77
N ALA A 102 10.17 -7.42 10.78
CA ALA A 102 11.29 -6.68 10.22
C ALA A 102 12.58 -6.96 11.03
N THR A 103 13.63 -7.38 10.33
CA THR A 103 14.95 -7.57 10.93
C THR A 103 15.62 -6.21 11.03
N ILE A 104 16.09 -5.86 12.23
CA ILE A 104 16.79 -4.60 12.50
C ILE A 104 18.26 -4.95 12.73
N ARG A 105 19.16 -4.27 12.04
CA ARG A 105 20.61 -4.42 12.21
C ARG A 105 21.25 -3.05 12.44
N PRO A 106 22.29 -2.93 13.28
CA PRO A 106 23.09 -1.71 13.36
C PRO A 106 23.72 -1.38 12.00
N LEU A 107 23.67 -0.12 11.62
CA LEU A 107 24.36 0.42 10.46
C LEU A 107 25.85 0.54 10.78
N THR A 108 26.72 0.09 9.88
CA THR A 108 28.19 0.23 10.06
C THR A 108 28.59 1.71 10.02
N ALA A 109 29.72 2.06 10.65
CA ALA A 109 30.21 3.45 10.65
C ALA A 109 30.39 4.02 9.23
N ASP A 110 30.87 3.19 8.30
CA ASP A 110 30.98 3.53 6.88
C ASP A 110 29.59 3.73 6.22
N GLY A 111 28.59 2.93 6.61
CA GLY A 111 27.21 3.09 6.14
C GLY A 111 26.57 4.40 6.59
N VAL A 112 26.86 4.84 7.83
CA VAL A 112 26.38 6.12 8.37
C VAL A 112 26.96 7.30 7.59
N SER A 113 28.26 7.26 7.26
CA SER A 113 28.93 8.33 6.53
C SER A 113 28.45 8.40 5.07
N LEU A 114 28.29 7.25 4.39
CA LEU A 114 27.72 7.17 3.05
C LEU A 114 26.28 7.68 2.99
N TYR A 115 25.43 7.31 3.97
CA TYR A 115 24.07 7.84 4.05
C TYR A 115 24.06 9.36 4.19
N ARG A 116 24.92 9.90 5.09
CA ARG A 116 25.06 11.34 5.31
C ARG A 116 25.55 12.07 4.06
N GLN A 117 26.53 11.51 3.34
CA GLN A 117 27.03 12.10 2.09
C GLN A 117 25.96 12.11 1.01
N ALA A 118 25.26 10.99 0.80
CA ALA A 118 24.18 10.89 -0.18
C ALA A 118 23.03 11.88 0.08
N HIS A 119 22.81 12.25 1.35
CA HIS A 119 21.73 13.14 1.77
C HIS A 119 22.23 14.51 2.26
N ALA A 120 23.50 14.85 2.01
CA ALA A 120 24.09 16.10 2.47
C ALA A 120 23.42 17.33 1.81
N ASN A 121 22.99 17.17 0.56
CA ASN A 121 22.37 18.24 -0.24
C ASN A 121 20.83 18.25 -0.15
N ASP A 122 20.23 17.44 0.72
CA ASP A 122 18.78 17.41 0.82
C ASP A 122 18.25 18.68 1.47
N ARG A 123 17.28 19.33 0.79
CA ARG A 123 16.59 20.55 1.26
C ARG A 123 15.92 20.40 2.64
N ARG A 124 15.78 19.17 3.15
CA ARG A 124 15.22 18.88 4.49
C ARG A 124 16.13 17.87 5.21
N PRO A 125 16.85 18.30 6.27
CA PRO A 125 17.70 17.41 7.04
C PRO A 125 16.90 16.29 7.70
N SER A 126 17.55 15.15 7.93
CA SER A 126 16.96 14.03 8.67
C SER A 126 16.70 14.44 10.12
N THR A 127 15.52 14.13 10.63
CA THR A 127 15.10 14.51 12.00
C THR A 127 15.64 13.54 13.07
N SER A 128 16.20 12.40 12.65
CA SER A 128 16.68 11.35 13.55
C SER A 128 18.10 10.92 13.19
N VAL A 129 18.93 10.62 14.18
CA VAL A 129 20.25 10.02 13.95
C VAL A 129 20.05 8.61 13.38
N VAL A 130 20.49 8.39 12.15
CA VAL A 130 20.31 7.13 11.42
C VAL A 130 21.43 6.17 11.81
N THR A 131 21.14 5.24 12.71
CA THR A 131 22.11 4.22 13.20
C THR A 131 21.66 2.78 12.94
N LEU A 132 20.45 2.59 12.39
CA LEU A 132 19.84 1.29 12.19
C LEU A 132 19.41 1.12 10.74
N GLU A 133 19.53 -0.10 10.22
CA GLU A 133 18.92 -0.54 8.97
C GLU A 133 17.82 -1.54 9.25
N THR A 134 16.81 -1.55 8.39
CA THR A 134 15.76 -2.55 8.41
C THR A 134 15.67 -3.30 7.09
N ARG A 135 15.43 -4.61 7.18
CA ARG A 135 15.02 -5.43 6.04
C ARG A 135 13.77 -6.20 6.40
N THR A 136 12.79 -6.13 5.51
CA THR A 136 11.63 -7.02 5.54
C THR A 136 12.03 -8.29 4.80
N GLY A 137 12.19 -9.39 5.53
CA GLY A 137 12.48 -10.70 4.93
C GLY A 137 11.35 -11.20 4.03
N TRP A 138 11.50 -12.42 3.50
CA TRP A 138 10.52 -13.08 2.64
C TRP A 138 9.11 -13.19 3.25
N MET A 139 8.99 -13.19 4.59
CA MET A 139 7.69 -13.11 5.25
C MET A 139 6.92 -11.81 4.98
N GLY A 140 7.62 -10.69 4.79
CA GLY A 140 7.00 -9.43 4.39
C GLY A 140 6.45 -9.47 2.96
N MET A 141 6.96 -10.37 2.12
CA MET A 141 6.41 -10.66 0.80
C MET A 141 5.17 -11.53 0.88
N ALA A 142 5.21 -12.60 1.69
CA ALA A 142 4.04 -13.45 1.92
C ALA A 142 2.84 -12.63 2.43
N LEU A 143 3.05 -11.74 3.41
CA LEU A 143 1.99 -10.87 3.93
C LEU A 143 1.48 -9.85 2.89
N TRP A 144 2.32 -9.44 1.94
CA TRP A 144 1.91 -8.55 0.84
C TRP A 144 1.05 -9.28 -0.19
N VAL A 145 1.41 -10.54 -0.50
CA VAL A 145 0.59 -11.42 -1.32
C VAL A 145 -0.77 -11.64 -0.65
N VAL A 146 -0.80 -11.88 0.67
CA VAL A 146 -2.05 -12.00 1.43
C VAL A 146 -2.87 -10.72 1.34
N LEU A 147 -2.27 -9.54 1.51
CA LEU A 147 -2.99 -8.26 1.40
C LEU A 147 -3.60 -8.06 0.02
N ILE A 148 -2.84 -8.37 -1.04
CA ILE A 148 -3.37 -8.33 -2.41
C ILE A 148 -4.48 -9.35 -2.61
N ALA A 149 -4.32 -10.57 -2.12
CA ALA A 149 -5.35 -11.61 -2.24
C ALA A 149 -6.64 -11.21 -1.52
N VAL A 150 -6.53 -10.65 -0.31
CA VAL A 150 -7.68 -10.08 0.42
C VAL A 150 -8.31 -8.96 -0.39
N ARG A 151 -7.51 -8.05 -0.96
CA ARG A 151 -8.01 -6.93 -1.76
C ARG A 151 -8.77 -7.40 -3.00
N VAL A 152 -8.18 -8.33 -3.75
CA VAL A 152 -8.83 -8.95 -4.91
C VAL A 152 -10.12 -9.68 -4.50
N GLY A 153 -10.10 -10.40 -3.38
CA GLY A 153 -11.30 -11.04 -2.83
C GLY A 153 -12.40 -10.04 -2.50
N VAL A 154 -12.07 -8.91 -1.87
CA VAL A 154 -13.01 -7.84 -1.56
C VAL A 154 -13.54 -7.19 -2.84
N ASP A 155 -12.70 -6.93 -3.84
CA ASP A 155 -13.13 -6.36 -5.13
C ASP A 155 -14.11 -7.29 -5.87
N VAL A 156 -13.86 -8.61 -5.83
CA VAL A 156 -14.76 -9.63 -6.41
C VAL A 156 -16.09 -9.69 -5.66
N LEU A 157 -16.04 -9.75 -4.32
CA LEU A 157 -17.25 -9.80 -3.49
C LEU A 157 -18.08 -8.52 -3.62
N ALA A 158 -17.43 -7.35 -3.66
CA ALA A 158 -18.06 -6.06 -3.87
C ALA A 158 -18.71 -5.98 -5.26
N GLY A 159 -18.01 -6.47 -6.30
CA GLY A 159 -18.57 -6.57 -7.65
C GLY A 159 -19.81 -7.46 -7.73
N MET A 160 -19.82 -8.59 -7.01
CA MET A 160 -21.00 -9.47 -6.91
C MET A 160 -22.16 -8.83 -6.14
N ALA A 161 -21.86 -7.99 -5.15
CA ALA A 161 -22.85 -7.28 -4.34
C ALA A 161 -23.34 -5.97 -4.98
N GLY A 162 -22.82 -5.59 -6.16
CA GLY A 162 -23.16 -4.33 -6.84
C GLY A 162 -22.53 -3.08 -6.20
N SER A 163 -21.57 -3.24 -5.28
CA SER A 163 -20.89 -2.15 -4.60
C SER A 163 -19.74 -1.60 -5.44
N THR A 164 -19.83 -0.32 -5.77
CA THR A 164 -18.82 0.42 -6.53
C THR A 164 -17.93 1.31 -5.65
N LEU A 165 -18.17 1.30 -4.33
CA LEU A 165 -17.49 2.16 -3.35
C LEU A 165 -16.18 1.53 -2.85
N ALA A 166 -16.22 0.23 -2.56
CA ALA A 166 -15.05 -0.52 -2.09
C ALA A 166 -13.91 -0.52 -3.11
N ALA A 167 -14.25 -0.54 -4.41
CA ALA A 167 -13.30 -0.49 -5.52
C ALA A 167 -12.81 0.93 -5.88
N SER A 168 -13.24 1.97 -5.15
CA SER A 168 -12.83 3.34 -5.48
C SER A 168 -11.34 3.57 -5.22
N THR A 169 -10.69 4.30 -6.12
CA THR A 169 -9.27 4.66 -6.01
C THR A 169 -8.95 5.35 -4.67
N GLY A 170 -9.86 6.19 -4.16
CA GLY A 170 -9.71 6.85 -2.87
C GLY A 170 -9.63 5.87 -1.71
N VAL A 171 -10.51 4.86 -1.67
CA VAL A 171 -10.47 3.79 -0.66
C VAL A 171 -9.18 2.98 -0.75
N ILE A 172 -8.74 2.62 -1.97
CA ILE A 172 -7.48 1.89 -2.16
C ILE A 172 -6.31 2.66 -1.54
N LEU A 173 -6.21 3.97 -1.83
CA LEU A 173 -5.16 4.83 -1.29
C LEU A 173 -5.20 4.91 0.24
N LEU A 174 -6.39 5.01 0.83
CA LEU A 174 -6.58 5.02 2.28
C LEU A 174 -6.14 3.70 2.93
N MET A 175 -6.51 2.55 2.35
CA MET A 175 -6.11 1.25 2.88
C MET A 175 -4.60 1.01 2.78
N VAL A 176 -3.99 1.39 1.66
CA VAL A 176 -2.54 1.33 1.48
C VAL A 176 -1.84 2.26 2.48
N ALA A 177 -2.38 3.46 2.71
CA ALA A 177 -1.87 4.38 3.72
C ALA A 177 -1.97 3.76 5.13
N ALA A 178 -3.12 3.22 5.51
CA ALA A 178 -3.35 2.59 6.82
C ALA A 178 -2.40 1.41 7.09
N ASN A 179 -2.29 0.48 6.14
CA ASN A 179 -1.35 -0.65 6.22
C ASN A 179 0.11 -0.15 6.41
N ARG A 180 0.49 0.89 5.65
CA ARG A 180 1.84 1.45 5.71
C ARG A 180 2.09 2.23 7.02
N LEU A 181 1.08 2.89 7.58
CA LEU A 181 1.14 3.52 8.90
C LEU A 181 1.36 2.49 10.00
N ALA A 182 0.55 1.42 10.03
CA ALA A 182 0.67 0.37 11.04
C ALA A 182 2.08 -0.23 11.07
N ARG A 183 2.63 -0.52 9.88
CA ARG A 183 3.99 -1.01 9.73
C ARG A 183 5.04 -0.03 10.28
N VAL A 184 4.96 1.24 9.89
CA VAL A 184 5.92 2.28 10.33
C VAL A 184 5.85 2.48 11.84
N ALA A 185 4.65 2.51 12.42
CA ALA A 185 4.44 2.66 13.85
C ALA A 185 5.10 1.51 14.64
N VAL A 186 4.93 0.26 14.19
CA VAL A 186 5.56 -0.90 14.82
C VAL A 186 7.09 -0.88 14.69
N ILE A 187 7.62 -0.56 13.50
CA ILE A 187 9.08 -0.49 13.28
C ILE A 187 9.71 0.56 14.20
N LEU A 188 9.09 1.75 14.31
CA LEU A 188 9.62 2.82 15.15
C LEU A 188 9.48 2.52 16.64
N SER A 189 8.39 1.90 17.08
CA SER A 189 8.21 1.42 18.45
C SER A 189 9.24 0.34 18.82
N ARG A 190 9.62 -0.52 17.89
CA ARG A 190 10.68 -1.52 18.10
C ARG A 190 12.07 -0.88 18.08
N ALA A 191 12.33 0.03 17.15
CA ALA A 191 13.59 0.75 17.06
C ALA A 191 13.86 1.57 18.32
N SER A 192 12.86 2.26 18.88
CA SER A 192 13.01 3.01 20.13
C SER A 192 13.34 2.11 21.32
N ARG A 193 12.75 0.90 21.39
CA ARG A 193 13.06 -0.10 22.44
C ARG A 193 14.49 -0.64 22.34
N ILE A 194 15.01 -0.81 21.13
CA ILE A 194 16.38 -1.30 20.88
C ILE A 194 17.41 -0.20 21.15
N SER A 195 17.08 1.06 20.88
CA SER A 195 17.93 2.21 21.20
C SER A 195 17.87 2.65 22.67
N ALA A 196 16.94 2.11 23.47
CA ALA A 196 16.70 2.50 24.86
C ALA A 196 17.61 1.88 25.95
N PRO A 197 18.66 1.07 25.69
CA PRO A 197 19.66 0.75 26.70
C PRO A 197 21.03 1.32 26.32
N ALA A 198 21.22 2.64 26.45
CA ALA A 198 22.55 3.29 26.47
C ALA A 198 22.47 4.73 27.02
N GLN A 199 21.73 4.96 28.09
CA GLN A 199 21.96 6.11 28.96
C GLN A 199 22.46 5.57 30.30
N VAL A 200 23.79 5.39 30.38
CA VAL A 200 24.56 5.33 31.63
C VAL A 200 25.42 6.58 31.65
#